data_AF-A0AA96X705-F1
#
_entry.id   AF-A0AA96X705-F1
#
_cell.length_a   1.000
_cell.length_b   1.000
_cell.length_c   1.000
_cell.angle_alpha   90.00
_cell.angle_beta   90.00
_cell.angle_gamma   90.00
#
_symmetry.space_group_name_H-M   'P 1'
#
loop_
_entity.id
_entity.type
_entity.pdbx_description
1 polymer ?
#
loop_
_entity_poly.entity_id
_entity_poly.type
_entity_poly.pdbx_seq_one_letter_code
_entity_poly.pdbx_strand_id
1 'polypeptide(L)'
;MASTSIKKCQFLCFLIYVFCSLDAAAEMIAIQISAPNGSNLYTEQPIDKSTDIKGSEPIYIKISSTQYQAIKCKGPWGATKYKKWMTEGPGFKLYQSDKQLLIQVVEHRVISADIAINSMSIHCMDAEPKQVIKSIAEIVIERSINSEEILEFDNGYKLSYQYSITKGTP
;
A
#
# COMPACT_ATOMS: atom_id res chain seq x y z
N MET A 1 43.70 77.35 -13.41
CA MET A 1 42.81 76.95 -14.52
C MET A 1 42.54 75.46 -14.36
N ALA A 2 41.24 75.10 -14.23
CA ALA A 2 40.53 73.82 -14.42
C ALA A 2 41.26 72.48 -14.13
N SER A 3 40.67 71.44 -13.55
CA SER A 3 39.37 71.17 -12.93
C SER A 3 39.48 69.72 -12.43
N THR A 4 39.01 69.47 -11.21
CA THR A 4 38.81 68.17 -10.53
C THR A 4 37.88 67.20 -11.29
N SER A 5 38.04 65.88 -11.07
CA SER A 5 36.90 64.96 -10.94
C SER A 5 37.25 63.67 -10.17
N ILE A 6 36.41 63.39 -9.17
CA ILE A 6 36.43 62.28 -8.21
C ILE A 6 35.41 61.22 -8.68
N LYS A 7 35.60 59.92 -8.37
CA LYS A 7 34.50 59.04 -7.94
C LYS A 7 34.95 57.77 -7.19
N LYS A 8 34.52 57.71 -5.92
CA LYS A 8 34.29 56.50 -5.10
C LYS A 8 32.94 55.86 -5.49
N CYS A 9 32.81 54.54 -5.29
CA CYS A 9 31.62 53.75 -4.86
C CYS A 9 32.04 52.27 -5.02
N GLN A 10 32.12 51.34 -4.05
CA GLN A 10 31.36 51.07 -2.82
C GLN A 10 29.84 51.03 -3.05
N PHE A 11 29.30 49.83 -3.31
CA PHE A 11 28.12 49.20 -2.67
C PHE A 11 27.45 48.16 -3.59
N LEU A 12 27.08 47.01 -3.01
CA LEU A 12 25.89 46.16 -3.28
C LEU A 12 25.66 45.66 -4.73
N CYS A 13 25.48 44.37 -5.02
CA CYS A 13 24.66 43.34 -4.38
C CYS A 13 25.39 41.99 -4.57
N PHE A 14 25.66 41.17 -3.56
CA PHE A 14 24.64 40.39 -2.86
C PHE A 14 23.44 40.03 -3.77
N LEU A 15 23.72 39.36 -4.90
CA LEU A 15 22.84 38.29 -5.38
C LEU A 15 23.18 37.10 -4.48
N ILE A 16 22.59 36.93 -3.29
CA ILE A 16 21.21 36.43 -3.14
C ILE A 16 20.87 35.47 -4.30
N TYR A 17 21.76 34.50 -4.54
CA TYR A 17 21.31 33.13 -4.75
C TYR A 17 20.76 32.66 -3.41
N VAL A 18 19.59 33.20 -3.05
CA VAL A 18 18.59 32.43 -2.33
C VAL A 18 18.26 31.31 -3.31
N PHE A 19 19.07 30.24 -3.25
CA PHE A 19 18.52 28.90 -3.42
C PHE A 19 17.42 28.84 -2.37
N CYS A 20 16.23 29.25 -2.81
CA CYS A 20 14.99 28.85 -2.23
C CYS A 20 15.02 27.33 -2.37
N SER A 21 15.59 26.68 -1.36
CA SER A 21 15.37 25.27 -1.11
C SER A 21 13.86 25.16 -1.05
N LEU A 22 13.24 24.74 -2.16
CA LEU A 22 11.83 24.36 -2.16
C LEU A 22 11.76 23.21 -1.16
N ASP A 23 11.40 23.55 0.06
CA ASP A 23 11.36 22.62 1.16
C ASP A 23 10.36 21.54 0.76
N ALA A 24 10.90 20.35 0.58
CA ALA A 24 10.16 19.27 -0.02
C ALA A 24 9.17 18.76 1.03
N ALA A 25 7.92 19.23 0.97
CA ALA A 25 6.87 18.71 1.85
C ALA A 25 6.88 17.17 1.82
N ALA A 26 7.04 16.56 2.99
CA ALA A 26 7.06 15.11 3.15
C ALA A 26 5.66 14.64 3.49
N GLU A 27 5.16 13.67 2.73
CA GLU A 27 3.81 13.14 2.86
C GLU A 27 3.86 11.79 3.56
N MET A 28 2.88 11.52 4.42
CA MET A 28 2.77 10.27 5.18
C MET A 28 1.33 9.75 5.11
N ILE A 29 1.18 8.43 5.02
CA ILE A 29 -0.11 7.76 5.15
C ILE A 29 -0.04 6.65 6.20
N ALA A 30 -1.00 6.65 7.12
CA ALA A 30 -1.28 5.53 8.01
C ALA A 30 -2.63 4.90 7.60
N ILE A 31 -2.68 3.58 7.52
CA ILE A 31 -3.87 2.82 7.14
C ILE A 31 -4.05 1.67 8.11
N GLN A 32 -5.25 1.55 8.66
CA GLN A 32 -5.70 0.42 9.46
C GLN A 32 -6.95 -0.21 8.86
N ILE A 33 -6.95 -1.52 8.68
CA ILE A 33 -8.12 -2.28 8.23
C ILE A 33 -8.44 -3.36 9.24
N SER A 34 -9.68 -3.35 9.73
CA SER A 34 -10.21 -4.33 10.67
C SER A 34 -11.25 -5.18 9.97
N ALA A 35 -11.07 -6.50 9.97
CA ALA A 35 -12.00 -7.47 9.43
C ALA A 35 -13.01 -7.92 10.50
N PRO A 36 -14.23 -8.36 10.12
CA PRO A 36 -15.26 -8.80 11.07
C PRO A 36 -14.86 -10.04 11.88
N ASN A 37 -13.90 -10.82 11.40
CA ASN A 37 -13.34 -11.97 12.11
C ASN A 37 -12.29 -11.58 13.18
N GLY A 38 -12.07 -10.28 13.42
CA GLY A 38 -11.10 -9.75 14.36
C GLY A 38 -9.68 -9.59 13.82
N SER A 39 -9.41 -9.98 12.57
CA SER A 39 -8.10 -9.77 11.93
C SER A 39 -7.88 -8.30 11.63
N ASN A 40 -6.72 -7.77 11.99
CA ASN A 40 -6.39 -6.37 11.78
C ASN A 40 -5.08 -6.24 10.99
N LEU A 41 -5.04 -5.25 10.11
CA LEU A 41 -3.86 -4.82 9.37
C LEU A 41 -3.59 -3.36 9.70
N TYR A 42 -2.36 -3.02 10.09
CA TYR A 42 -1.90 -1.64 10.25
C TYR A 42 -0.64 -1.42 9.43
N THR A 43 -0.57 -0.27 8.78
CA THR A 43 0.63 0.21 8.10
C THR A 43 0.78 1.71 8.27
N GLU A 44 2.01 2.17 8.19
CA GLU A 44 2.38 3.57 8.15
C GLU A 44 3.59 3.71 7.25
N GLN A 45 3.52 4.60 6.27
CA GLN A 45 4.59 4.75 5.29
C GLN A 45 4.65 6.17 4.72
N PRO A 46 5.84 6.64 4.33
CA PRO A 46 5.97 7.84 3.52
C PRO A 46 5.36 7.65 2.13
N ILE A 47 4.83 8.73 1.58
CA ILE A 47 4.41 8.82 0.18
C ILE A 47 5.53 9.49 -0.59
N ASP A 48 6.09 8.78 -1.56
CA ASP A 48 7.11 9.34 -2.43
C ASP A 48 6.52 10.48 -3.28
N LYS A 49 7.32 11.53 -3.49
CA LYS A 49 7.01 12.53 -4.52
C LYS A 49 6.98 11.82 -5.86
N SER A 50 5.94 12.06 -6.66
CA SER A 50 5.72 11.30 -7.89
C SER A 50 6.98 11.35 -8.77
N THR A 51 7.69 10.24 -8.81
CA THR A 51 8.37 9.85 -10.05
C THR A 51 7.28 9.33 -10.96
N ASP A 52 7.49 9.51 -12.26
CA ASP A 52 6.58 9.32 -13.38
C ASP A 52 6.09 7.85 -13.54
N ILE A 53 5.57 7.25 -12.46
CA ILE A 53 4.99 5.91 -12.43
C ILE A 53 3.58 6.09 -13.01
N LYS A 54 3.52 6.06 -14.34
CA LYS A 54 2.27 5.83 -15.08
C LYS A 54 1.52 4.69 -14.39
N GLY A 55 0.38 5.05 -13.79
CA GLY A 55 -0.35 4.22 -12.85
C GLY A 55 -0.56 2.80 -13.35
N SER A 56 -0.28 1.83 -12.49
CA SER A 56 -0.87 0.48 -12.57
C SER A 56 -0.42 -0.42 -11.42
N GLU A 57 0.75 -0.17 -10.82
CA GLU A 57 1.26 -1.03 -9.75
C GLU A 57 0.95 -0.47 -8.35
N PRO A 58 0.35 -1.28 -7.45
CA PRO A 58 0.05 -0.85 -6.10
C PRO A 58 1.33 -0.79 -5.26
N ILE A 59 1.47 0.27 -4.47
CA ILE A 59 2.69 0.58 -3.71
C ILE A 59 2.90 -0.35 -2.51
N TYR A 60 1.87 -1.06 -2.06
CA TYR A 60 2.03 -1.97 -0.91
C TYR A 60 0.91 -2.99 -0.79
N ILE A 61 1.30 -4.24 -0.50
CA ILE A 61 0.42 -5.33 -0.06
C ILE A 61 1.20 -6.10 1.00
N LYS A 62 1.13 -5.71 2.28
CA LYS A 62 1.66 -6.57 3.36
C LYS A 62 0.52 -7.28 4.05
N ILE A 63 0.50 -8.59 3.87
CA ILE A 63 -0.39 -9.47 4.60
C ILE A 63 0.42 -10.72 4.90
N SER A 64 0.35 -11.20 6.14
CA SER A 64 1.02 -12.41 6.55
C SER A 64 0.53 -13.61 5.72
N SER A 65 1.46 -14.32 5.09
CA SER A 65 1.14 -15.58 4.42
C SER A 65 1.01 -16.71 5.44
N THR A 66 -0.04 -17.51 5.30
CA THR A 66 -0.29 -18.73 6.07
C THR A 66 0.00 -19.95 5.19
N GLN A 67 0.43 -21.06 5.82
CA GLN A 67 0.66 -22.32 5.13
C GLN A 67 -0.63 -23.15 5.07
N TYR A 68 -1.03 -23.56 3.88
CA TYR A 68 -2.17 -24.46 3.65
C TYR A 68 -1.69 -25.79 3.10
N GLN A 69 -2.38 -26.86 3.49
CA GLN A 69 -2.06 -28.20 3.03
C GLN A 69 -2.56 -28.42 1.60
N ALA A 70 -1.73 -29.08 0.79
CA ALA A 70 -2.06 -29.48 -0.57
C ALA A 70 -1.57 -30.91 -0.83
N ILE A 71 -2.18 -31.56 -1.81
CA ILE A 71 -1.89 -32.93 -2.23
C ILE A 71 -1.66 -32.96 -3.73
N LYS A 72 -0.54 -33.59 -4.12
CA LYS A 72 -0.22 -33.89 -5.51
C LYS A 72 -0.07 -35.38 -5.70
N CYS A 73 -0.86 -35.96 -6.58
CA CYS A 73 -0.83 -37.35 -6.98
C CYS A 73 0.33 -37.58 -7.95
N LYS A 74 1.14 -38.59 -7.65
CA LYS A 74 2.26 -39.06 -8.47
C LYS A 74 1.97 -40.50 -8.87
N GLY A 75 1.25 -40.65 -9.98
CA GLY A 75 0.90 -41.96 -10.53
C GLY A 75 -0.16 -42.70 -9.71
N PRO A 76 -0.39 -43.99 -10.02
CA PRO A 76 -1.56 -44.74 -9.53
C PRO A 76 -1.56 -45.05 -8.02
N TRP A 77 -0.42 -44.88 -7.33
CA TRP A 77 -0.27 -45.30 -5.91
C TRP A 77 0.45 -44.29 -5.02
N GLY A 78 0.92 -43.16 -5.57
CA GLY A 78 1.73 -42.18 -4.85
C GLY A 78 0.98 -40.87 -4.62
N ALA A 79 0.94 -40.37 -3.39
CA ALA A 79 0.50 -39.03 -3.07
C ALA A 79 1.60 -38.29 -2.29
N THR A 80 1.90 -37.05 -2.68
CA THR A 80 2.82 -36.18 -1.95
C THR A 80 2.02 -35.06 -1.29
N LYS A 81 2.10 -34.97 0.04
CA LYS A 81 1.60 -33.82 0.80
C LYS A 81 2.66 -32.71 0.79
N TYR A 82 2.23 -31.48 0.53
CA TYR A 82 3.09 -30.29 0.60
C TYR A 82 2.32 -29.13 1.19
N LYS A 83 3.04 -28.05 1.49
CA LYS A 83 2.47 -26.82 2.00
C LYS A 83 2.57 -25.74 0.94
N LYS A 84 1.48 -24.99 0.76
CA LYS A 84 1.40 -23.85 -0.16
C LYS A 84 1.18 -22.60 0.68
N TRP A 85 2.03 -21.60 0.48
CA TRP A 85 1.89 -20.31 1.12
C TRP A 85 0.80 -19.51 0.41
N MET A 86 -0.18 -19.03 1.17
CA MET A 86 -1.26 -18.19 0.68
C MET A 86 -1.58 -17.10 1.68
N THR A 87 -2.18 -16.04 1.20
CA THR A 87 -2.60 -14.89 2.00
C THR A 87 -4.09 -15.02 2.33
N GLU A 88 -4.43 -14.78 3.59
CA GLU A 88 -5.82 -14.75 4.08
C GLU A 88 -6.02 -13.52 4.97
N GLY A 89 -7.20 -12.89 4.87
CA GLY A 89 -7.61 -11.77 5.69
C GLY A 89 -7.63 -10.42 4.96
N PRO A 90 -7.71 -9.31 5.72
CA PRO A 90 -7.79 -7.96 5.18
C PRO A 90 -6.50 -7.56 4.46
N GLY A 91 -6.66 -6.75 3.42
CA GLY A 91 -5.59 -6.18 2.64
C GLY A 91 -5.97 -4.85 2.04
N PHE A 92 -4.99 -4.16 1.48
CA PHE A 92 -5.25 -3.03 0.60
C PHE A 92 -4.23 -2.97 -0.52
N LYS A 93 -4.55 -2.14 -1.51
CA LYS A 93 -3.65 -1.65 -2.53
C LYS A 93 -3.68 -0.13 -2.48
N LEU A 94 -2.52 0.50 -2.52
CA LEU A 94 -2.40 1.94 -2.59
C LEU A 94 -1.91 2.34 -3.97
N TYR A 95 -2.67 3.17 -4.66
CA TYR A 95 -2.28 3.78 -5.91
C TYR A 95 -2.06 5.27 -5.69
N GLN A 96 -1.05 5.84 -6.36
CA GLN A 96 -0.73 7.25 -6.26
C GLN A 96 -0.79 7.93 -7.62
N SER A 97 -1.22 9.18 -7.60
CA SER A 97 -1.12 10.14 -8.70
C SER A 97 -0.68 11.49 -8.14
N ASP A 98 -0.39 12.46 -8.99
CA ASP A 98 0.04 13.79 -8.55
C ASP A 98 -0.95 14.50 -7.63
N LYS A 99 -2.25 14.23 -7.79
CA LYS A 99 -3.32 14.94 -7.08
C LYS A 99 -4.01 14.10 -6.02
N GLN A 100 -3.95 12.77 -6.15
CA GLN A 100 -4.80 11.87 -5.38
C GLN A 100 -4.06 10.58 -5.01
N LEU A 101 -4.42 10.03 -3.86
CA LEU A 101 -4.16 8.65 -3.48
C LEU A 101 -5.47 7.86 -3.58
N LEU A 102 -5.39 6.61 -4.02
CA LEU A 102 -6.51 5.68 -4.06
C LEU A 102 -6.18 4.47 -3.20
N ILE A 103 -6.94 4.29 -2.12
CA ILE A 103 -6.91 3.08 -1.30
C ILE A 103 -7.97 2.13 -1.83
N GLN A 104 -7.55 0.97 -2.36
CA GLN A 104 -8.47 -0.13 -2.66
C GLN A 104 -8.38 -1.16 -1.54
N VAL A 105 -9.43 -1.28 -0.73
CA VAL A 105 -9.56 -2.28 0.32
C VAL A 105 -9.87 -3.62 -0.33
N VAL A 106 -9.12 -4.66 0.01
CA VAL A 106 -9.29 -6.00 -0.55
C VAL A 106 -9.38 -7.06 0.55
N GLU A 107 -10.13 -8.12 0.27
CA GLU A 107 -10.19 -9.31 1.11
C GLU A 107 -9.53 -10.47 0.38
N HIS A 108 -8.61 -11.13 1.08
CA HIS A 108 -7.99 -12.37 0.63
C HIS A 108 -8.70 -13.53 1.30
N ARG A 109 -9.35 -14.39 0.51
CA ARG A 109 -9.96 -15.63 1.00
C ARG A 109 -9.22 -16.83 0.44
N VAL A 110 -8.94 -17.80 1.29
CA VAL A 110 -8.42 -19.10 0.86
C VAL A 110 -9.57 -20.09 0.87
N ILE A 111 -9.89 -20.62 -0.30
CA ILE A 111 -10.86 -21.71 -0.45
C ILE A 111 -10.05 -23.00 -0.39
N SER A 112 -10.11 -23.67 0.76
CA SER A 112 -9.56 -25.02 0.90
C SER A 112 -10.33 -25.95 -0.03
N ALA A 113 -9.60 -26.81 -0.75
CA ALA A 113 -10.20 -28.00 -1.33
C ALA A 113 -10.40 -29.01 -0.19
N ASP A 114 -11.31 -28.72 0.75
CA ASP A 114 -11.69 -29.65 1.81
C ASP A 114 -12.37 -30.85 1.18
N ILE A 115 -11.57 -31.86 0.86
CA ILE A 115 -12.06 -33.20 0.56
C ILE A 115 -11.78 -34.00 1.82
N ALA A 116 -12.82 -34.53 2.44
CA ALA A 116 -12.72 -35.46 3.56
C ALA A 116 -11.75 -36.62 3.21
N ILE A 117 -10.49 -36.49 3.64
CA ILE A 117 -9.38 -37.41 3.31
C ILE A 117 -9.63 -38.82 3.90
N ASN A 118 -10.54 -38.96 4.87
CA ASN A 118 -10.76 -40.21 5.59
C ASN A 118 -11.66 -41.24 4.88
N SER A 119 -12.25 -40.95 3.70
CA SER A 119 -13.21 -41.88 3.06
C SER A 119 -12.92 -42.31 1.62
N MET A 120 -11.83 -41.86 0.99
CA MET A 120 -11.59 -42.17 -0.43
C MET A 120 -10.68 -43.37 -0.62
N SER A 121 -11.27 -44.56 -0.68
CA SER A 121 -10.54 -45.83 -0.69
C SER A 121 -9.92 -46.24 -2.03
N ILE A 122 -10.00 -45.49 -3.14
CA ILE A 122 -9.56 -46.03 -4.45
C ILE A 122 -8.83 -45.04 -5.39
N HIS A 123 -8.99 -43.71 -5.30
CA HIS A 123 -8.34 -42.78 -6.22
C HIS A 123 -7.75 -41.54 -5.53
N CYS A 124 -6.45 -41.32 -5.73
CA CYS A 124 -5.80 -40.07 -5.37
C CYS A 124 -6.31 -38.95 -6.30
N MET A 125 -6.67 -37.80 -5.74
CA MET A 125 -6.99 -36.57 -6.49
C MET A 125 -6.07 -35.43 -6.07
N ASP A 126 -5.59 -34.66 -7.05
CA ASP A 126 -4.86 -33.41 -6.79
C ASP A 126 -5.81 -32.45 -6.07
N ALA A 127 -5.41 -32.00 -4.89
CA ALA A 127 -6.18 -31.09 -4.06
C ALA A 127 -5.27 -29.92 -3.66
N GLU A 128 -5.55 -28.76 -4.25
CA GLU A 128 -4.84 -27.53 -3.92
C GLU A 128 -5.81 -26.46 -3.41
N PRO A 129 -5.45 -25.72 -2.35
CA PRO A 129 -6.19 -24.53 -1.96
C PRO A 129 -6.09 -23.49 -3.07
N LYS A 130 -7.12 -22.66 -3.20
CA LYS A 130 -7.18 -21.54 -4.15
C LYS A 130 -7.38 -20.23 -3.40
N GLN A 131 -6.59 -19.23 -3.73
CA GLN A 131 -6.74 -17.89 -3.19
C GLN A 131 -7.63 -17.05 -4.11
N VAL A 132 -8.63 -16.40 -3.53
CA VAL A 132 -9.52 -15.46 -4.20
C VAL A 132 -9.35 -14.09 -3.56
N ILE A 133 -9.19 -13.06 -4.38
CA ILE A 133 -9.07 -11.67 -3.93
C ILE A 133 -10.33 -10.93 -4.35
N LYS A 134 -10.99 -10.28 -3.40
CA LYS A 134 -12.19 -9.47 -3.66
C LYS A 134 -11.91 -8.02 -3.29
N SER A 135 -12.29 -7.08 -4.18
CA SER A 135 -12.34 -5.67 -3.81
C SER A 135 -13.56 -5.42 -2.93
N ILE A 136 -13.35 -4.71 -1.83
CA ILE A 136 -14.41 -4.32 -0.87
C ILE A 136 -14.84 -2.88 -1.14
N ALA A 137 -13.88 -1.97 -1.24
CA ALA A 137 -14.12 -0.54 -1.33
C ALA A 137 -12.93 0.19 -1.95
N GLU A 138 -13.21 1.39 -2.45
CA GLU A 138 -12.22 2.31 -3.03
C GLU A 138 -12.40 3.70 -2.42
N ILE A 139 -11.31 4.27 -1.91
CA ILE A 139 -11.30 5.55 -1.20
C ILE A 139 -10.29 6.46 -1.89
N VAL A 140 -10.77 7.64 -2.31
CA VAL A 140 -9.95 8.67 -2.95
C VAL A 140 -9.58 9.72 -1.91
N ILE A 141 -8.29 9.96 -1.75
CA ILE A 141 -7.74 10.98 -0.86
C ILE A 141 -7.12 12.07 -1.72
N GLU A 142 -7.48 13.33 -1.47
CA GLU A 142 -6.85 14.47 -2.13
C GLU A 142 -5.51 14.80 -1.47
N ARG A 143 -4.43 14.84 -2.26
CA ARG A 143 -3.06 15.06 -1.73
C ARG A 143 -2.80 16.49 -1.27
N SER A 144 -3.70 17.43 -1.53
CA SER A 144 -3.54 18.86 -1.22
C SER A 144 -3.88 19.21 0.24
N ILE A 145 -4.57 18.31 0.95
CA ILE A 145 -5.09 18.53 2.30
C ILE A 145 -4.78 17.35 3.20
N ASN A 146 -4.56 17.61 4.49
CA ASN A 146 -4.54 16.54 5.49
C ASN A 146 -5.96 15.98 5.63
N SER A 147 -6.07 14.67 5.79
CA SER A 147 -7.36 14.01 5.91
C SER A 147 -7.27 12.80 6.83
N GLU A 148 -8.29 12.60 7.64
CA GLU A 148 -8.44 11.45 8.51
C GLU A 148 -9.89 10.99 8.46
N GLU A 149 -10.11 9.69 8.31
CA GLU A 149 -11.48 9.15 8.27
C GLU A 149 -11.52 7.72 8.80
N ILE A 150 -12.67 7.37 9.38
CA ILE A 150 -13.03 6.00 9.74
C ILE A 150 -14.30 5.63 8.98
N LEU A 151 -14.21 4.59 8.18
CA LEU A 151 -15.27 4.08 7.32
C LEU A 151 -15.64 2.66 7.75
N GLU A 152 -16.94 2.40 7.88
CA GLU A 152 -17.49 1.05 8.10
C GLU A 152 -18.22 0.59 6.84
N PHE A 153 -17.96 -0.64 6.41
CA PHE A 153 -18.53 -1.21 5.20
C PHE A 153 -19.61 -2.26 5.54
N ASP A 154 -20.56 -2.48 4.63
CA ASP A 154 -21.70 -3.40 4.82
C ASP A 154 -21.30 -4.84 5.17
N ASN A 155 -20.10 -5.27 4.74
CA ASN A 155 -19.55 -6.59 5.05
C ASN A 155 -18.86 -6.66 6.43
N GLY A 156 -19.01 -5.63 7.26
CA GLY A 156 -18.46 -5.55 8.62
C GLY A 156 -16.98 -5.17 8.69
N TYR A 157 -16.34 -4.88 7.54
CA TYR A 157 -14.98 -4.36 7.53
C TYR A 157 -14.96 -2.90 7.98
N LYS A 158 -13.86 -2.47 8.59
CA LYS A 158 -13.61 -1.08 8.94
C LYS A 158 -12.27 -0.62 8.37
N LEU A 159 -12.22 0.55 7.76
CA LEU A 159 -11.01 1.24 7.34
C LEU A 159 -10.84 2.48 8.20
N SER A 160 -9.67 2.68 8.77
CA SER A 160 -9.23 3.97 9.32
C SER A 160 -8.00 4.41 8.56
N TYR A 161 -7.93 5.67 8.14
CA TYR A 161 -6.73 6.21 7.54
C TYR A 161 -6.43 7.60 8.05
N GLN A 162 -5.14 7.95 8.04
CA GLN A 162 -4.64 9.28 8.32
C GLN A 162 -3.61 9.65 7.26
N TYR A 163 -3.87 10.71 6.51
CA TYR A 163 -2.96 11.28 5.53
C TYR A 163 -2.51 12.67 6.01
N SER A 164 -1.20 12.90 5.99
CA SER A 164 -0.61 14.15 6.45
C SER A 164 0.50 14.64 5.54
N ILE A 165 0.51 15.96 5.35
CA ILE A 165 1.52 16.73 4.62
C ILE A 165 2.33 17.46 5.68
N THR A 166 3.55 17.00 5.92
CA THR A 166 4.50 17.75 6.75
C THR A 166 5.16 18.79 5.87
N LYS A 167 4.85 20.06 6.11
CA LYS A 167 5.58 21.16 5.49
C LYS A 167 6.99 21.13 6.08
N GLY A 168 8.01 20.99 5.23
CA GLY A 168 9.37 21.23 5.65
C GLY A 168 9.45 22.61 6.31
N THR A 169 10.05 22.65 7.48
CA THR A 169 10.22 23.90 8.23
C THR A 169 11.52 24.52 7.71
N PRO A 170 11.49 25.76 7.18
CA PRO A 170 12.67 26.40 6.60
C PRO A 170 13.78 26.67 7.61
#